data_AF-A0A352WI06-F1
#
_entry.id   AF-A0A352WI06-F1
#
_cell.length_a   1.000
_cell.length_b   1.000
_cell.length_c   1.000
_cell.angle_alpha   90.00
_cell.angle_beta   90.00
_cell.angle_gamma   90.00
#
_symmetry.space_group_name_H-M   'P 1'
#
loop_
_entity.id
_entity.type
_entity.pdbx_description
1 polymer ?
#
loop_
_entity_poly.entity_id
_entity_poly.type
_entity_poly.pdbx_seq_one_letter_code
_entity_poly.pdbx_strand_id
1 'polypeptide(L)'
;GWFYTNWLTKLGANTSMSTLELGKNIIDDYTNACAQKCRGQATTLSLIDLAEFSNTVPSKIGSFSTSVSGLITAKEYKQVSDARNVTREFAQSSRIDQVDLVNLAENMNTPEGKELSKALKGAVKYNRTSKNMTNAFGVSIYFPYQRTSYVDKACSNYSAIGMNDEYSKCIRQFASLETSGQIQAGGSSNAGSSLFGLFNGGSGGNSDAISSLLGSFLGGRSNVIDDLDETNTDFMDNSGISTDDAAEYISMNYFDPNAILLWDTDGDTAKLTLSEEQWKLVHSVDMNMFYDDGSGYLDLGLDNTYTFDENGALVAETDRTWISIDGHPVAYYHLDTVEEGNDKYTITGRVPALLNGDRVNLILVFDNDNPYGFIAGYQSAYVNGETETVAKLETDLQEGDKITFICDYYSYDQEYQDTYTIGEVTYHEDMQISNTDVGEGKVKIAYLFTDIYNQKYWTTALTR
;
A
#
# COMPACT_ATOMS: atom_id res chain seq x y z
N GLY A 1 20.19 13.30 7.90
CA GLY A 1 21.34 12.56 7.34
C GLY A 1 22.04 11.78 8.44
N TRP A 2 23.25 11.28 8.21
CA TRP A 2 24.02 10.56 9.25
C TRP A 2 24.38 11.46 10.44
N PHE A 3 24.59 10.86 11.61
CA PHE A 3 25.10 11.58 12.79
C PHE A 3 26.63 11.52 12.81
N TYR A 4 27.26 12.50 12.16
CA TYR A 4 28.69 12.48 11.82
C TYR A 4 29.66 12.52 13.01
N THR A 5 29.31 13.23 14.08
CA THR A 5 30.25 13.58 15.16
C THR A 5 30.91 12.36 15.81
N ASN A 6 30.13 11.34 16.16
CA ASN A 6 30.59 10.20 16.94
C ASN A 6 31.52 9.29 16.13
N TRP A 7 31.04 8.76 15.00
CA TRP A 7 31.82 7.83 14.18
C TRP A 7 33.04 8.49 13.52
N LEU A 8 32.99 9.77 13.14
CA LEU A 8 34.18 10.49 12.63
C LEU A 8 35.24 10.67 13.72
N THR A 9 34.83 10.96 14.97
CA THR A 9 35.76 11.07 16.10
C THR A 9 36.45 9.73 16.36
N LYS A 10 35.70 8.62 16.36
CA LYS A 10 36.27 7.28 16.51
C LYS A 10 37.21 6.90 15.37
N LEU A 11 36.84 7.23 14.12
CA LEU A 11 37.69 6.98 12.95
C LEU A 11 38.96 7.83 12.97
N GLY A 12 38.87 9.10 13.38
CA GLY A 12 40.04 9.97 13.54
C GLY A 12 41.01 9.50 14.62
N ALA A 13 40.50 8.90 15.70
CA ALA A 13 41.31 8.31 16.77
C ALA A 13 41.92 6.95 16.39
N ASN A 14 41.26 6.19 15.51
CA ASN A 14 41.74 4.90 15.01
C ASN A 14 41.41 4.74 13.52
N THR A 15 42.30 5.23 12.65
CA THR A 15 42.16 5.12 11.19
C THR A 15 42.28 3.68 10.67
N SER A 16 42.67 2.72 11.53
CA SER A 16 42.78 1.29 11.23
C SER A 16 41.58 0.47 11.73
N MET A 17 40.51 1.14 12.19
CA MET A 17 39.25 0.48 12.57
C MET A 17 38.72 -0.38 11.42
N SER A 18 38.20 -1.57 11.73
CA SER A 18 37.61 -2.43 10.70
C SER A 18 36.37 -1.77 10.09
N THR A 19 36.13 -2.00 8.79
CA THR A 19 34.92 -1.51 8.11
C THR A 19 33.63 -1.97 8.80
N LEU A 20 33.62 -3.17 9.37
CA LEU A 20 32.49 -3.70 10.13
C LEU A 20 32.21 -2.87 11.39
N GLU A 21 33.24 -2.55 12.16
CA GLU A 21 33.11 -1.73 13.36
C GLU A 21 32.71 -0.29 13.01
N LEU A 22 33.31 0.28 11.96
CA LEU A 22 32.96 1.61 11.46
C LEU A 22 31.48 1.66 11.02
N GLY A 23 31.05 0.69 10.21
CA GLY A 23 29.66 0.58 9.74
C GLY A 23 28.67 0.41 10.88
N LYS A 24 28.99 -0.40 11.90
CA LYS A 24 28.18 -0.52 13.12
C LYS A 24 28.02 0.82 13.83
N ASN A 25 29.12 1.54 14.05
CA ASN A 25 29.07 2.86 14.69
C ASN A 25 28.18 3.83 13.92
N ILE A 26 28.32 3.90 12.59
CA ILE A 26 27.48 4.73 11.73
C ILE A 26 26.00 4.38 11.88
N ILE A 27 25.67 3.08 11.81
CA ILE A 27 24.29 2.59 11.88
C ILE A 27 23.67 2.87 13.25
N ASP A 28 24.40 2.58 14.33
CA ASP A 28 23.93 2.85 15.70
C ASP A 28 23.75 4.36 15.92
N ASP A 29 24.72 5.18 15.55
CA ASP A 29 24.63 6.64 15.71
C ASP A 29 23.46 7.22 14.90
N TYR A 30 23.26 6.77 13.66
CA TYR A 30 22.15 7.21 12.81
C TYR A 30 20.79 6.83 13.40
N THR A 31 20.60 5.55 13.73
CA THR A 31 19.32 5.05 14.23
C THR A 31 18.97 5.62 15.61
N ASN A 32 19.95 5.78 16.50
CA ASN A 32 19.75 6.43 17.80
C ASN A 32 19.39 7.93 17.64
N ALA A 33 20.05 8.64 16.74
CA ALA A 33 19.73 10.04 16.48
C ALA A 33 18.32 10.21 15.89
N CYS A 34 17.90 9.33 14.97
CA CYS A 34 16.54 9.35 14.42
C CYS A 34 15.49 9.04 15.49
N ALA A 35 15.74 8.04 16.34
CA ALA A 35 14.83 7.70 17.44
C ALA A 35 14.62 8.87 18.44
N GLN A 36 15.62 9.75 18.60
CA GLN A 36 15.54 10.90 19.49
C GLN A 36 14.92 12.14 18.85
N LYS A 37 15.11 12.33 17.53
CA LYS A 37 14.79 13.60 16.85
C LYS A 37 13.65 13.52 15.84
N CYS A 38 13.27 12.32 15.42
CA CYS A 38 12.32 12.07 14.35
C CYS A 38 11.32 11.00 14.78
N ARG A 39 10.64 11.22 15.91
CA ARG A 39 9.70 10.25 16.48
C ARG A 39 8.59 9.97 15.46
N GLY A 40 8.30 8.70 15.20
CA GLY A 40 7.33 8.27 14.17
C GLY A 40 7.93 8.08 12.77
N GLN A 41 9.15 8.56 12.48
CA GLN A 41 9.81 8.22 11.21
C GLN A 41 10.33 6.78 11.21
N ALA A 42 9.82 5.99 10.27
CA ALA A 42 10.35 4.67 10.00
C ALA A 42 11.81 4.78 9.51
N THR A 43 12.75 4.24 10.27
CA THR A 43 14.19 4.37 10.05
C THR A 43 14.81 2.98 9.88
N THR A 44 15.64 2.79 8.87
CA THR A 44 16.45 1.59 8.70
C THR A 44 17.81 1.93 8.12
N LEU A 45 18.86 1.19 8.50
CA LEU A 45 20.16 1.24 7.85
C LEU A 45 20.89 -0.10 7.98
N SER A 46 21.46 -0.56 6.88
CA SER A 46 22.15 -1.85 6.76
C SER A 46 23.60 -1.69 6.26
N LEU A 47 24.44 -2.65 6.64
CA LEU A 47 25.80 -2.82 6.16
C LEU A 47 25.88 -4.14 5.38
N ILE A 48 26.22 -4.06 4.11
CA ILE A 48 26.26 -5.20 3.19
C ILE A 48 27.70 -5.48 2.78
N ASP A 49 28.12 -6.74 2.87
CA ASP A 49 29.36 -7.22 2.27
C ASP A 49 29.14 -7.48 0.78
N LEU A 50 29.58 -6.55 -0.06
CA LEU A 50 29.39 -6.63 -1.51
C LEU A 50 30.15 -7.79 -2.16
N ALA A 51 31.29 -8.21 -1.57
CA ALA A 51 32.05 -9.33 -2.10
C ALA A 51 31.28 -10.63 -1.85
N GLU A 52 30.77 -10.85 -0.64
CA GLU A 52 29.90 -11.99 -0.36
C GLU A 52 28.61 -11.92 -1.19
N PHE A 53 27.94 -10.77 -1.22
CA PHE A 53 26.69 -10.56 -1.95
C PHE A 53 26.85 -10.96 -3.43
N SER A 54 27.89 -10.44 -4.10
CA SER A 54 28.17 -10.71 -5.51
C SER A 54 28.39 -12.19 -5.84
N ASN A 55 28.85 -12.99 -4.86
CA ASN A 55 29.16 -14.41 -5.05
C ASN A 55 28.04 -15.35 -4.58
N THR A 56 27.14 -14.92 -3.69
CA THR A 56 26.15 -15.80 -3.06
C THR A 56 24.70 -15.50 -3.45
N VAL A 57 24.36 -14.25 -3.78
CA VAL A 57 22.97 -13.81 -3.98
C VAL A 57 22.46 -13.99 -5.42
N PRO A 58 23.20 -13.64 -6.50
CA PRO A 58 22.65 -13.64 -7.85
C PRO A 58 22.07 -14.98 -8.32
N SER A 59 22.77 -16.10 -8.05
CA SER A 59 22.28 -17.44 -8.42
C SER A 59 21.01 -17.82 -7.65
N LYS A 60 20.91 -17.41 -6.38
CA LYS A 60 19.74 -17.65 -5.54
C LYS A 60 18.54 -16.83 -5.97
N ILE A 61 18.74 -15.59 -6.45
CA ILE A 61 17.68 -14.80 -7.08
C ILE A 61 17.14 -15.53 -8.33
N GLY A 62 18.01 -16.06 -9.19
CA GLY A 62 17.58 -16.82 -10.38
C GLY A 62 16.72 -18.04 -10.02
N SER A 63 17.17 -18.84 -9.04
CA SER A 63 16.40 -19.99 -8.55
C SER A 63 15.06 -19.60 -7.92
N PHE A 64 15.04 -18.55 -7.09
CA PHE A 64 13.82 -17.98 -6.51
C PHE A 64 12.85 -17.51 -7.60
N SER A 65 13.34 -16.78 -8.60
CA SER A 65 12.52 -16.25 -9.69
C SER A 65 11.90 -17.38 -10.51
N THR A 66 12.68 -18.43 -10.76
CA THR A 66 12.21 -19.63 -11.46
C THR A 66 11.16 -20.38 -10.65
N SER A 67 11.31 -20.50 -9.32
CA SER A 67 10.32 -21.18 -8.49
C SER A 67 9.01 -20.39 -8.41
N VAL A 68 9.06 -19.06 -8.26
CA VAL A 68 7.88 -18.19 -8.28
C VAL A 68 7.18 -18.23 -9.65
N SER A 69 7.93 -18.16 -10.75
CA SER A 69 7.40 -18.35 -12.10
C SER A 69 6.71 -19.71 -12.28
N GLY A 70 7.25 -20.74 -11.62
CA GLY A 70 6.69 -22.09 -11.56
C GLY A 70 5.33 -22.11 -10.84
N LEU A 71 5.20 -21.44 -9.69
CA LEU A 71 3.92 -21.29 -8.99
C LEU A 71 2.87 -20.63 -9.89
N ILE A 72 3.23 -19.53 -10.55
CA ILE A 72 2.33 -18.81 -11.47
C ILE A 72 1.85 -19.72 -12.60
N THR A 73 2.78 -20.42 -13.25
CA THR A 73 2.47 -21.36 -14.35
C THR A 73 1.63 -22.56 -13.88
N ALA A 74 1.79 -22.96 -12.61
CA ALA A 74 1.03 -24.03 -11.98
C ALA A 74 -0.36 -23.59 -11.47
N LYS A 75 -0.82 -22.37 -11.81
CA LYS A 75 -2.08 -21.78 -11.33
C LYS A 75 -2.11 -21.58 -9.81
N GLU A 76 -0.96 -21.25 -9.22
CA GLU A 76 -0.81 -20.89 -7.81
C GLU A 76 -0.49 -19.39 -7.64
N TYR A 77 -0.89 -18.55 -8.59
CA TYR A 77 -0.66 -17.09 -8.54
C TYR A 77 -1.18 -16.46 -7.24
N LYS A 78 -2.32 -16.93 -6.71
CA LYS A 78 -2.85 -16.50 -5.42
C LYS A 78 -1.81 -16.58 -4.30
N GLN A 79 -1.04 -17.67 -4.20
CA GLN A 79 0.01 -17.79 -3.18
C GLN A 79 1.07 -16.69 -3.35
N VAL A 80 1.45 -16.39 -4.60
CA VAL A 80 2.43 -15.34 -4.91
C VAL A 80 1.88 -13.96 -4.58
N SER A 81 0.59 -13.72 -4.88
CA SER A 81 -0.10 -12.46 -4.59
C SER A 81 -0.32 -12.25 -3.11
N ASP A 82 -0.79 -13.26 -2.37
CA ASP A 82 -0.92 -13.26 -0.92
C ASP A 82 0.45 -12.91 -0.28
N ALA A 83 1.52 -13.56 -0.75
CA ALA A 83 2.87 -13.31 -0.27
C ALA A 83 3.35 -11.89 -0.55
N ARG A 84 3.11 -11.35 -1.76
CA ARG A 84 3.46 -9.97 -2.12
C ARG A 84 2.66 -8.94 -1.31
N ASN A 85 1.37 -9.19 -1.08
CA ASN A 85 0.47 -8.29 -0.35
C ASN A 85 0.95 -8.06 1.10
N VAL A 86 1.39 -9.12 1.78
CA VAL A 86 1.86 -9.03 3.19
C VAL A 86 3.37 -8.78 3.30
N THR A 87 4.04 -8.48 2.20
CA THR A 87 5.48 -8.16 2.22
C THR A 87 5.70 -6.70 2.59
N ARG A 88 6.67 -6.43 3.48
CA ARG A 88 7.15 -5.10 3.82
C ARG A 88 7.51 -4.34 2.56
N GLU A 89 6.76 -3.26 2.31
CA GLU A 89 7.03 -2.29 1.26
C GLU A 89 7.61 -1.00 1.86
N PHE A 90 8.47 -0.35 1.09
CA PHE A 90 9.09 0.93 1.40
C PHE A 90 8.52 2.01 0.48
N ALA A 91 8.24 3.18 1.05
CA ALA A 91 7.69 4.33 0.33
C ALA A 91 6.37 4.03 -0.42
N GLN A 92 5.45 3.28 0.21
CA GLN A 92 4.11 2.95 -0.31
C GLN A 92 3.34 4.18 -0.82
N SER A 93 3.49 5.34 -0.16
CA SER A 93 2.85 6.59 -0.62
C SER A 93 3.30 7.04 -2.01
N SER A 94 4.49 6.62 -2.45
CA SER A 94 5.01 6.87 -3.81
C SER A 94 4.67 5.75 -4.79
N ARG A 95 4.06 4.65 -4.34
CA ARG A 95 3.69 3.47 -5.14
C ARG A 95 4.83 2.96 -6.03
N ILE A 96 6.04 2.93 -5.47
CA ILE A 96 7.24 2.52 -6.21
C ILE A 96 7.53 1.03 -6.09
N ASP A 97 6.69 0.27 -5.38
CA ASP A 97 6.73 -1.20 -5.30
C ASP A 97 8.10 -1.75 -4.84
N GLN A 98 8.79 -1.02 -3.95
CA GLN A 98 10.06 -1.45 -3.35
C GLN A 98 9.80 -2.28 -2.11
N VAL A 99 10.03 -3.58 -2.20
CA VAL A 99 9.79 -4.52 -1.11
C VAL A 99 11.07 -5.02 -0.48
N ASP A 100 11.02 -5.41 0.80
CA ASP A 100 12.11 -6.12 1.43
C ASP A 100 12.28 -7.51 0.83
N LEU A 101 13.46 -7.78 0.26
CA LEU A 101 13.70 -9.01 -0.50
C LEU A 101 13.78 -10.25 0.39
N VAL A 102 14.22 -10.12 1.64
CA VAL A 102 14.19 -11.25 2.58
C VAL A 102 12.75 -11.57 2.95
N ASN A 103 11.95 -10.55 3.28
CA ASN A 103 10.57 -10.77 3.67
C ASN A 103 9.76 -11.35 2.51
N LEU A 104 9.93 -10.83 1.28
CA LEU A 104 9.33 -11.39 0.08
C LEU A 104 9.70 -12.86 -0.08
N ALA A 105 11.00 -13.18 -0.01
CA ALA A 105 11.49 -14.54 -0.22
C ALA A 105 10.98 -15.53 0.84
N GLU A 106 10.82 -15.08 2.09
CA GLU A 106 10.25 -15.88 3.18
C GLU A 106 8.73 -16.08 3.00
N ASN A 107 8.00 -15.03 2.63
CA ASN A 107 6.55 -15.05 2.44
C ASN A 107 6.13 -15.98 1.28
N MET A 108 6.95 -16.09 0.22
CA MET A 108 6.70 -17.02 -0.89
C MET A 108 6.68 -18.49 -0.43
N ASN A 109 7.26 -18.79 0.74
CA ASN A 109 7.29 -20.11 1.37
C ASN A 109 7.83 -21.25 0.50
N THR A 110 8.74 -20.95 -0.44
CA THR A 110 9.44 -21.95 -1.26
C THR A 110 10.80 -22.33 -0.65
N PRO A 111 11.34 -23.53 -0.94
CA PRO A 111 12.72 -23.87 -0.59
C PRO A 111 13.73 -22.86 -1.15
N GLU A 112 13.55 -22.40 -2.38
CA GLU A 112 14.41 -21.43 -3.04
C GLU A 112 14.33 -20.04 -2.38
N GLY A 113 13.15 -19.62 -1.93
CA GLY A 113 12.96 -18.39 -1.16
C GLY A 113 13.70 -18.43 0.18
N LYS A 114 13.64 -19.56 0.90
CA LYS A 114 14.40 -19.76 2.15
C LYS A 114 15.91 -19.71 1.91
N GLU A 115 16.39 -20.28 0.81
CA GLU A 115 17.80 -20.22 0.42
C GLU A 115 18.25 -18.81 0.02
N LEU A 116 17.41 -18.04 -0.68
CA LEU A 116 17.67 -16.62 -0.99
C LEU A 116 17.71 -15.78 0.29
N SER A 117 16.72 -15.91 1.18
CA SER A 117 16.70 -15.24 2.49
C SER A 117 17.99 -15.51 3.27
N LYS A 118 18.43 -16.77 3.33
CA LYS A 118 19.68 -17.15 4.01
C LYS A 118 20.91 -16.48 3.40
N ALA A 119 21.02 -16.43 2.07
CA ALA A 119 22.14 -15.78 1.39
C ALA A 119 22.17 -14.27 1.67
N LEU A 120 21.00 -13.61 1.62
CA LEU A 120 20.86 -12.19 1.93
C LEU A 120 21.22 -11.88 3.39
N LYS A 121 20.67 -12.64 4.35
CA LYS A 121 21.01 -12.52 5.78
C LYS A 121 22.50 -12.79 6.05
N GLY A 122 23.16 -13.61 5.24
CA GLY A 122 24.61 -13.82 5.28
C GLY A 122 25.39 -12.58 4.83
N ALA A 123 25.00 -12.00 3.69
CA ALA A 123 25.66 -10.83 3.12
C ALA A 123 25.41 -9.54 3.92
N VAL A 124 24.26 -9.40 4.56
CA VAL A 124 23.95 -8.27 5.47
C VAL A 124 24.65 -8.49 6.81
N LYS A 125 25.75 -7.77 7.03
CA LYS A 125 26.62 -7.93 8.22
C LYS A 125 26.11 -7.20 9.45
N TYR A 126 25.31 -6.18 9.24
CA TYR A 126 24.65 -5.44 10.32
C TYR A 126 23.41 -4.74 9.78
N ASN A 127 22.33 -4.73 10.55
CA ASN A 127 21.09 -4.06 10.18
C ASN A 127 20.40 -3.57 11.44
N ARG A 128 19.91 -2.33 11.43
CA ARG A 128 19.07 -1.80 12.50
C ARG A 128 17.89 -1.03 11.94
N THR A 129 16.78 -1.17 12.63
CA THR A 129 15.51 -0.52 12.30
C THR A 129 14.96 0.22 13.52
N SER A 130 14.08 1.20 13.28
CA SER A 130 13.22 1.78 14.32
C SER A 130 12.14 0.79 14.75
N LYS A 131 11.50 1.03 15.89
CA LYS A 131 10.45 0.14 16.41
C LYS A 131 9.29 -0.06 15.43
N ASN A 132 8.90 0.99 14.71
CA ASN A 132 7.84 0.99 13.71
C ASN A 132 8.30 0.52 12.32
N MET A 133 9.49 -0.07 12.20
CA MET A 133 10.02 -0.59 10.95
C MET A 133 10.44 -2.05 11.15
N THR A 134 9.54 -2.96 10.84
CA THR A 134 9.78 -4.41 10.95
C THR A 134 9.72 -5.10 9.60
N ASN A 135 10.22 -6.34 9.59
CA ASN A 135 10.45 -7.12 8.37
C ASN A 135 11.33 -6.39 7.33
N ALA A 136 12.21 -5.50 7.80
CA ALA A 136 13.21 -4.81 6.99
C ALA A 136 14.61 -5.37 7.33
N PHE A 137 15.16 -6.16 6.42
CA PHE A 137 16.41 -6.92 6.56
C PHE A 137 17.56 -6.31 5.78
N GLY A 138 17.33 -5.20 5.09
CA GLY A 138 18.39 -4.29 4.63
C GLY A 138 18.67 -4.29 3.13
N VAL A 139 17.93 -5.09 2.34
CA VAL A 139 18.01 -5.10 0.88
C VAL A 139 16.59 -5.04 0.32
N SER A 140 16.28 -3.97 -0.41
CA SER A 140 15.00 -3.85 -1.13
C SER A 140 15.16 -4.24 -2.59
N ILE A 141 14.02 -4.57 -3.22
CA ILE A 141 13.94 -4.82 -4.65
C ILE A 141 12.58 -4.34 -5.18
N TYR A 142 12.49 -3.97 -6.46
CA TYR A 142 11.19 -3.72 -7.10
C TYR A 142 10.47 -5.04 -7.38
N PHE A 143 9.26 -5.21 -6.87
CA PHE A 143 8.33 -6.30 -7.23
C PHE A 143 6.91 -5.74 -7.41
N PRO A 144 6.31 -5.85 -8.61
CA PRO A 144 5.08 -5.13 -8.97
C PRO A 144 3.91 -5.44 -8.05
N TYR A 145 3.08 -4.42 -7.80
CA TYR A 145 1.75 -4.59 -7.18
C TYR A 145 0.86 -3.34 -7.32
N GLN A 146 1.36 -2.14 -7.03
CA GLN A 146 0.54 -0.92 -7.04
C GLN A 146 0.66 -0.13 -8.33
N ARG A 147 1.76 -0.30 -9.07
CA ARG A 147 2.05 0.51 -10.26
C ARG A 147 2.71 -0.32 -11.36
N THR A 148 1.91 -1.13 -12.02
CA THR A 148 2.34 -2.03 -13.12
C THR A 148 2.97 -1.29 -14.30
N SER A 149 2.67 0.00 -14.49
CA SER A 149 3.32 0.86 -15.49
C SER A 149 4.84 1.01 -15.32
N TYR A 150 5.40 0.68 -14.14
CA TYR A 150 6.85 0.69 -13.90
C TYR A 150 7.56 -0.61 -14.30
N VAL A 151 6.83 -1.68 -14.63
CA VAL A 151 7.43 -3.02 -14.84
C VAL A 151 8.44 -3.00 -15.98
N ASP A 152 8.12 -2.39 -17.11
CA ASP A 152 9.04 -2.34 -18.26
C ASP A 152 10.29 -1.52 -17.96
N LYS A 153 10.14 -0.39 -17.26
CA LYS A 153 11.28 0.44 -16.80
C LYS A 153 12.17 -0.33 -15.83
N ALA A 154 11.56 -1.05 -14.88
CA ALA A 154 12.29 -1.88 -13.92
C ALA A 154 13.04 -3.01 -14.63
N CYS A 155 12.40 -3.74 -15.54
CA CYS A 155 13.04 -4.78 -16.34
C CYS A 155 14.21 -4.23 -17.17
N SER A 156 14.03 -3.08 -17.83
CA SER A 156 15.09 -2.43 -18.61
C SER A 156 16.30 -2.08 -17.73
N ASN A 157 16.06 -1.49 -16.55
CA ASN A 157 17.11 -1.19 -15.58
C ASN A 157 17.83 -2.45 -15.12
N TYR A 158 17.09 -3.52 -14.81
CA TYR A 158 17.66 -4.81 -14.39
C TYR A 158 18.56 -5.42 -15.47
N SER A 159 18.12 -5.45 -16.72
CA SER A 159 18.97 -5.90 -17.84
C SER A 159 20.21 -5.01 -18.00
N ALA A 160 20.08 -3.68 -17.85
CA ALA A 160 21.19 -2.75 -17.98
C ALA A 160 22.27 -2.92 -16.90
N ILE A 161 21.89 -3.33 -15.68
CA ILE A 161 22.83 -3.60 -14.58
C ILE A 161 23.31 -5.06 -14.54
N GLY A 162 22.94 -5.88 -15.53
CA GLY A 162 23.35 -7.29 -15.62
C GLY A 162 22.67 -8.20 -14.60
N MET A 163 21.48 -7.83 -14.13
CA MET A 163 20.64 -8.72 -13.33
C MET A 163 20.09 -9.85 -14.21
N ASN A 164 19.80 -10.98 -13.59
CA ASN A 164 19.35 -12.17 -14.28
C ASN A 164 17.96 -11.97 -14.91
N ASP A 165 17.82 -12.35 -16.19
CA ASP A 165 16.57 -12.30 -16.96
C ASP A 165 15.42 -13.10 -16.32
N GLU A 166 15.72 -14.15 -15.55
CA GLU A 166 14.68 -14.92 -14.84
C GLU A 166 13.90 -14.06 -13.84
N TYR A 167 14.54 -13.05 -13.23
CA TYR A 167 13.83 -12.12 -12.34
C TYR A 167 12.88 -11.21 -13.12
N SER A 168 13.37 -10.64 -14.22
CA SER A 168 12.54 -9.83 -15.13
C SER A 168 11.35 -10.62 -15.66
N LYS A 169 11.54 -11.89 -16.03
CA LYS A 169 10.45 -12.78 -16.44
C LYS A 169 9.44 -12.98 -15.30
N CYS A 170 9.90 -13.28 -14.10
CA CYS A 170 9.05 -13.47 -12.93
C CYS A 170 8.15 -12.25 -12.66
N ILE A 171 8.71 -11.03 -12.68
CA ILE A 171 7.92 -9.82 -12.42
C ILE A 171 6.96 -9.50 -13.57
N ARG A 172 7.32 -9.77 -14.83
CA ARG A 172 6.40 -9.63 -15.98
C ARG A 172 5.23 -10.61 -15.87
N GLN A 173 5.48 -11.84 -15.46
CA GLN A 173 4.44 -12.86 -15.25
C GLN A 173 3.46 -12.48 -14.14
N PHE A 174 3.97 -12.02 -13.00
CA PHE A 174 3.13 -11.55 -11.91
C PHE A 174 2.24 -10.38 -12.34
N ALA A 175 2.87 -9.30 -12.84
CA ALA A 175 2.15 -8.10 -13.27
C ALA A 175 1.15 -8.40 -14.39
N SER A 176 1.44 -9.37 -15.26
CA SER A 176 0.54 -9.71 -16.36
C SER A 176 -0.77 -10.34 -15.89
N LEU A 177 -0.73 -11.22 -14.88
CA LEU A 177 -1.96 -11.75 -14.28
C LEU A 177 -2.69 -10.71 -13.44
N GLU A 178 -1.97 -9.91 -12.67
CA GLU A 178 -2.53 -8.78 -11.92
C GLU A 178 -3.33 -7.84 -12.85
N THR A 179 -2.68 -7.36 -13.91
CA THR A 179 -3.27 -6.47 -14.92
C THR A 179 -4.43 -7.15 -15.64
N SER A 180 -4.32 -8.43 -15.96
CA SER A 180 -5.40 -9.17 -16.62
C SER A 180 -6.65 -9.29 -15.73
N GLY A 181 -6.47 -9.52 -14.42
CA GLY A 181 -7.56 -9.52 -13.45
C GLY A 181 -8.24 -8.16 -13.32
N GLN A 182 -7.46 -7.09 -13.27
CA GLN A 182 -7.98 -5.71 -13.26
C GLN A 182 -8.77 -5.37 -14.55
N ILE A 183 -8.27 -5.77 -15.72
CA ILE A 183 -8.99 -5.61 -17.00
C ILE A 183 -10.33 -6.35 -16.94
N GLN A 184 -10.33 -7.59 -16.45
CA GLN A 184 -11.53 -8.41 -16.37
C GLN A 184 -12.63 -7.75 -15.52
N ALA A 185 -12.25 -7.18 -14.37
CA ALA A 185 -13.14 -6.48 -13.46
C ALA A 185 -13.65 -5.13 -13.98
N GLY A 186 -13.11 -4.62 -15.10
CA GLY A 186 -13.51 -3.36 -15.70
C GLY A 186 -12.65 -2.15 -15.32
N GLY A 187 -11.46 -2.37 -14.76
CA GLY A 187 -10.50 -1.32 -14.38
C GLY A 187 -10.71 -0.73 -12.99
N SER A 188 -9.86 0.24 -12.62
CA SER A 188 -9.85 0.86 -11.28
C SER A 188 -11.16 1.60 -11.01
N SER A 189 -11.84 1.26 -9.91
CA SER A 189 -13.06 1.94 -9.48
C SER A 189 -12.73 3.03 -8.45
N ASN A 190 -13.16 4.28 -8.72
CA ASN A 190 -12.97 5.39 -7.80
C ASN A 190 -14.05 5.41 -6.71
N ALA A 191 -13.81 6.08 -5.58
CA ALA A 191 -14.77 6.12 -4.46
C ALA A 191 -16.15 6.67 -4.87
N GLY A 192 -16.20 7.54 -5.89
CA GLY A 192 -17.45 8.04 -6.48
C GLY A 192 -18.35 6.95 -7.05
N SER A 193 -17.81 5.85 -7.61
CA SER A 193 -18.66 4.77 -8.14
C SER A 193 -19.48 4.08 -7.05
N SER A 194 -18.94 3.99 -5.82
CA SER A 194 -19.63 3.44 -4.64
C SER A 194 -20.79 4.29 -4.15
N LEU A 195 -20.58 5.60 -4.13
CA LEU A 195 -21.46 6.61 -3.57
C LEU A 195 -22.81 6.68 -4.31
N PHE A 196 -22.79 6.32 -5.59
CA PHE A 196 -23.92 6.39 -6.51
C PHE A 196 -24.33 5.04 -7.11
N GLY A 197 -23.71 3.93 -6.70
CA GLY A 197 -24.03 2.59 -7.18
C GLY A 197 -23.76 2.40 -8.68
N LEU A 198 -22.78 3.14 -9.23
CA LEU A 198 -22.35 3.02 -10.62
C LEU A 198 -21.45 1.81 -10.78
N PHE A 199 -22.06 0.64 -10.91
CA PHE A 199 -21.35 -0.60 -11.23
C PHE A 199 -21.02 -0.63 -12.72
N ASN A 200 -19.74 -0.46 -13.06
CA ASN A 200 -19.27 -0.75 -14.40
C ASN A 200 -19.11 -2.28 -14.48
N GLY A 201 -19.99 -2.94 -15.23
CA GLY A 201 -20.03 -4.39 -15.30
C GLY A 201 -18.76 -4.94 -15.96
N GLY A 202 -17.90 -5.60 -15.17
CA GLY A 202 -16.83 -6.45 -15.70
C GLY A 202 -17.40 -7.59 -16.55
N SER A 203 -16.55 -8.19 -17.40
CA SER A 203 -16.94 -9.43 -18.06
C SER A 203 -17.18 -10.48 -16.97
N GLY A 204 -18.39 -11.05 -16.87
CA GLY A 204 -18.66 -12.10 -15.88
C GLY A 204 -17.61 -13.22 -15.92
N GLY A 205 -17.49 -14.01 -14.86
CA GLY A 205 -16.39 -14.96 -14.62
C GLY A 205 -16.21 -16.12 -15.62
N ASN A 206 -16.76 -16.05 -16.83
CA ASN A 206 -16.60 -17.05 -17.90
C ASN A 206 -15.31 -16.82 -18.70
N SER A 207 -14.46 -17.84 -18.80
CA SER A 207 -13.14 -17.77 -19.46
C SER A 207 -13.17 -17.24 -20.90
N ASP A 208 -14.13 -17.67 -21.73
CA ASP A 208 -14.17 -17.23 -23.15
C ASP A 208 -14.46 -15.72 -23.28
N ALA A 209 -15.26 -15.18 -22.36
CA ALA A 209 -15.58 -13.76 -22.34
C ALA A 209 -14.38 -12.93 -21.85
N ILE A 210 -13.67 -13.45 -20.84
CA ILE A 210 -12.42 -12.86 -20.34
C ILE A 210 -11.35 -12.87 -21.42
N SER A 211 -11.15 -14.00 -22.13
CA SER A 211 -10.15 -14.11 -23.21
C SER A 211 -10.44 -13.12 -24.35
N SER A 212 -11.72 -12.98 -24.75
CA SER A 212 -12.13 -11.98 -25.74
C SER A 212 -11.84 -10.54 -25.29
N LEU A 213 -12.14 -10.22 -24.02
CA LEU A 213 -11.88 -8.90 -23.44
C LEU A 213 -10.38 -8.59 -23.39
N LEU A 214 -9.57 -9.53 -22.90
CA LEU A 214 -8.11 -9.41 -22.86
C LEU A 214 -7.53 -9.28 -24.29
N GLY A 215 -8.03 -10.08 -25.24
CA GLY A 215 -7.63 -9.97 -26.64
C GLY A 215 -7.96 -8.61 -27.26
N SER A 216 -9.12 -8.03 -26.92
CA SER A 216 -9.48 -6.67 -27.34
C SER A 216 -8.59 -5.61 -26.69
N PHE A 217 -8.24 -5.77 -25.41
CA PHE A 217 -7.33 -4.87 -24.72
C PHE A 217 -5.94 -4.90 -25.35
N LEU A 218 -5.37 -6.09 -25.57
CA LEU A 218 -4.04 -6.23 -26.17
C LEU A 218 -4.02 -5.80 -27.65
N GLY A 219 -5.12 -6.02 -28.38
CA GLY A 219 -5.25 -5.67 -29.80
C GLY A 219 -5.55 -4.19 -30.10
N GLY A 220 -5.92 -3.40 -29.09
CA GLY A 220 -6.29 -1.98 -29.25
C GLY A 220 -5.78 -1.05 -28.15
N ARG A 221 -4.93 -1.54 -27.24
CA ARG A 221 -4.30 -0.90 -26.05
C ARG A 221 -5.07 0.34 -25.57
N SER A 222 -6.28 0.08 -25.08
CA SER A 222 -7.22 1.06 -24.53
C SER A 222 -6.82 1.44 -23.09
N ASN A 223 -7.06 2.68 -22.69
CA ASN A 223 -6.79 3.21 -21.33
C ASN A 223 -7.79 2.66 -20.28
N VAL A 224 -7.91 1.34 -20.15
CA VAL A 224 -8.84 0.67 -19.20
C VAL A 224 -8.31 0.70 -17.77
N ILE A 225 -6.99 0.72 -17.60
CA ILE A 225 -6.32 0.81 -16.31
C ILE A 225 -5.59 2.16 -16.26
N ASP A 226 -5.81 2.88 -15.16
CA ASP A 226 -5.11 4.14 -14.89
C ASP A 226 -3.59 3.92 -14.94
N ASP A 227 -2.86 4.89 -15.51
CA ASP A 227 -1.40 4.85 -15.74
C ASP A 227 -0.88 3.84 -16.77
N LEU A 228 -1.72 3.01 -17.42
CA LEU A 228 -1.28 2.13 -18.52
C LEU A 228 -1.63 2.68 -19.90
N ASP A 229 -0.65 2.64 -20.81
CA ASP A 229 -0.79 3.00 -22.22
C ASP A 229 0.08 2.11 -23.11
N GLU A 230 0.06 2.35 -24.43
CA GLU A 230 0.80 1.54 -25.38
C GLU A 230 2.33 1.54 -25.19
N THR A 231 2.89 2.45 -24.39
CA THR A 231 4.33 2.60 -24.16
C THR A 231 4.85 1.85 -22.94
N ASN A 232 3.96 1.33 -22.08
CA ASN A 232 4.32 0.72 -20.80
C ASN A 232 3.63 -0.63 -20.52
N THR A 233 3.12 -1.29 -21.58
CA THR A 233 2.45 -2.61 -21.52
C THR A 233 3.27 -3.74 -22.15
N ASP A 234 4.53 -3.54 -22.50
CA ASP A 234 5.38 -4.57 -23.15
C ASP A 234 5.65 -5.75 -22.20
N PHE A 235 5.47 -5.56 -20.90
CA PHE A 235 5.52 -6.65 -19.91
C PHE A 235 4.45 -7.72 -20.15
N MET A 236 3.28 -7.35 -20.68
CA MET A 236 2.19 -8.28 -20.97
C MET A 236 2.58 -9.24 -22.09
N ASP A 237 3.13 -8.71 -23.18
CA ASP A 237 3.53 -9.50 -24.35
C ASP A 237 4.73 -10.42 -24.07
N ASN A 238 5.61 -9.99 -23.17
CA ASN A 238 6.83 -10.70 -22.81
C ASN A 238 6.71 -11.51 -21.50
N SER A 239 5.51 -11.63 -20.95
CA SER A 239 5.25 -12.43 -19.74
C SER A 239 5.44 -13.94 -20.00
N GLY A 240 5.14 -14.38 -21.22
CA GLY A 240 5.05 -15.81 -21.55
C GLY A 240 3.80 -16.48 -20.97
N ILE A 241 2.82 -15.71 -20.50
CA ILE A 241 1.47 -16.18 -20.15
C ILE A 241 0.56 -15.91 -21.35
N SER A 242 -0.14 -16.94 -21.83
CA SER A 242 -1.10 -16.76 -22.92
C SER A 242 -2.39 -16.10 -22.42
N THR A 243 -3.10 -15.42 -23.31
CA THR A 243 -4.42 -14.85 -22.99
C THR A 243 -5.41 -15.90 -22.47
N ASP A 244 -5.36 -17.11 -23.02
CA ASP A 244 -6.24 -18.20 -22.60
C ASP A 244 -5.86 -18.74 -21.21
N ASP A 245 -4.56 -18.89 -20.91
CA ASP A 245 -4.11 -19.31 -19.57
C ASP A 245 -4.48 -18.28 -18.50
N ALA A 246 -4.32 -16.99 -18.82
CA ALA A 246 -4.72 -15.89 -17.93
C ALA A 246 -6.24 -15.91 -17.71
N ALA A 247 -7.03 -16.02 -18.78
CA ALA A 247 -8.49 -16.06 -18.70
C ALA A 247 -9.01 -17.25 -17.90
N GLU A 248 -8.40 -18.44 -18.07
CA GLU A 248 -8.75 -19.63 -17.30
C GLU A 248 -8.44 -19.43 -15.81
N TYR A 249 -7.26 -18.90 -15.48
CA TYR A 249 -6.86 -18.63 -14.10
C TYR A 249 -7.82 -17.63 -13.41
N ILE A 250 -8.12 -16.53 -14.09
CA ILE A 250 -9.01 -15.48 -13.59
C ILE A 250 -10.42 -16.03 -13.39
N SER A 251 -10.92 -16.83 -14.34
CA SER A 251 -12.22 -17.50 -14.21
C SER A 251 -12.30 -18.39 -12.96
N MET A 252 -11.23 -19.14 -12.64
CA MET A 252 -11.17 -20.00 -11.45
C MET A 252 -11.09 -19.21 -10.14
N ASN A 253 -10.55 -17.98 -10.17
CA ASN A 253 -10.32 -17.13 -9.00
C ASN A 253 -11.09 -15.81 -9.14
N TYR A 254 -12.29 -15.88 -9.72
CA TYR A 254 -13.13 -14.72 -9.97
C TYR A 254 -13.79 -14.25 -8.68
N PHE A 255 -13.53 -12.99 -8.31
CA PHE A 255 -14.28 -12.30 -7.27
C PHE A 255 -15.60 -11.82 -7.87
N ASP A 256 -16.74 -12.22 -7.29
CA ASP A 256 -18.05 -11.81 -7.76
C ASP A 256 -18.45 -10.47 -7.11
N PRO A 257 -18.39 -9.35 -7.85
CA PRO A 257 -18.77 -8.05 -7.29
C PRO A 257 -20.25 -8.00 -6.90
N ASN A 258 -21.12 -8.86 -7.46
CA ASN A 258 -22.53 -8.90 -7.08
C ASN A 258 -22.72 -9.33 -5.62
N ALA A 259 -21.77 -10.10 -5.07
CA ALA A 259 -21.83 -10.61 -3.71
C ALA A 259 -21.67 -9.50 -2.65
N ILE A 260 -21.12 -8.34 -3.03
CA ILE A 260 -20.91 -7.20 -2.12
C ILE A 260 -21.89 -6.03 -2.33
N LEU A 261 -22.91 -6.20 -3.20
CA LEU A 261 -23.86 -5.12 -3.51
C LEU A 261 -25.05 -5.07 -2.57
N LEU A 262 -25.39 -6.22 -1.98
CA LEU A 262 -26.59 -6.40 -1.18
C LEU A 262 -26.21 -6.56 0.28
N TRP A 263 -26.52 -5.52 1.06
CA TRP A 263 -26.50 -5.59 2.50
C TRP A 263 -27.76 -6.29 3.01
N ASP A 264 -27.61 -7.23 3.93
CA ASP A 264 -28.69 -7.70 4.77
C ASP A 264 -29.01 -6.62 5.81
N THR A 265 -30.23 -6.08 5.76
CA THR A 265 -30.71 -5.01 6.64
C THR A 265 -31.86 -5.46 7.53
N ASP A 266 -32.10 -6.76 7.69
CA ASP A 266 -33.23 -7.29 8.47
C ASP A 266 -33.04 -7.12 9.99
N GLY A 267 -31.83 -6.78 10.46
CA GLY A 267 -31.48 -6.53 11.86
C GLY A 267 -31.13 -5.07 12.19
N ASP A 268 -30.69 -4.83 13.42
CA ASP A 268 -30.30 -3.49 13.92
C ASP A 268 -29.06 -2.92 13.20
N THR A 269 -28.21 -3.80 12.66
CA THR A 269 -27.01 -3.44 11.89
C THR A 269 -27.04 -4.10 10.52
N ALA A 270 -26.53 -3.39 9.51
CA ALA A 270 -26.41 -3.94 8.16
C ALA A 270 -25.24 -4.92 8.11
N LYS A 271 -25.44 -6.07 7.45
CA LYS A 271 -24.45 -7.14 7.36
C LYS A 271 -24.16 -7.55 5.93
N LEU A 272 -22.94 -7.98 5.68
CA LEU A 272 -22.50 -8.49 4.39
C LEU A 272 -21.81 -9.84 4.59
N THR A 273 -22.28 -10.85 3.87
CA THR A 273 -21.78 -12.23 3.98
C THR A 273 -21.24 -12.68 2.65
N LEU A 274 -20.00 -13.16 2.65
CA LEU A 274 -19.38 -13.84 1.52
C LEU A 274 -19.14 -15.31 1.86
N SER A 275 -19.06 -16.17 0.84
CA SER A 275 -18.59 -17.53 1.04
C SER A 275 -17.10 -17.53 1.44
N GLU A 276 -16.63 -18.58 2.12
CA GLU A 276 -15.21 -18.72 2.47
C GLU A 276 -14.29 -18.63 1.25
N GLU A 277 -14.73 -19.16 0.10
CA GLU A 277 -13.95 -19.10 -1.15
C GLU A 277 -13.83 -17.67 -1.69
N GLN A 278 -14.86 -16.84 -1.56
CA GLN A 278 -14.80 -15.44 -1.95
C GLN A 278 -13.96 -14.62 -0.96
N TRP A 279 -14.09 -14.87 0.35
CA TRP A 279 -13.25 -14.24 1.36
C TRP A 279 -11.77 -14.51 1.16
N LYS A 280 -11.39 -15.73 0.73
CA LYS A 280 -10.01 -16.06 0.40
C LYS A 280 -9.42 -15.19 -0.71
N LEU A 281 -10.25 -14.59 -1.58
CA LEU A 281 -9.82 -13.71 -2.66
C LEU A 281 -9.64 -12.25 -2.21
N VAL A 282 -10.00 -11.90 -0.97
CA VAL A 282 -9.91 -10.53 -0.45
C VAL A 282 -8.60 -10.32 0.29
N HIS A 283 -7.84 -9.31 -0.12
CA HIS A 283 -6.59 -8.88 0.50
C HIS A 283 -6.79 -7.79 1.56
N SER A 284 -7.72 -6.85 1.34
CA SER A 284 -8.05 -5.81 2.32
C SER A 284 -9.50 -5.35 2.22
N VAL A 285 -10.00 -4.79 3.32
CA VAL A 285 -11.27 -4.10 3.42
C VAL A 285 -11.04 -2.77 4.12
N ASP A 286 -11.41 -1.66 3.50
CA ASP A 286 -11.34 -0.33 4.10
C ASP A 286 -12.73 0.33 4.09
N MET A 287 -13.08 1.07 5.13
CA MET A 287 -14.33 1.82 5.21
C MET A 287 -14.10 3.26 4.74
N ASN A 288 -14.97 3.76 3.87
CA ASN A 288 -15.02 5.16 3.48
C ASN A 288 -16.27 5.84 4.05
N MET A 289 -16.09 7.04 4.59
CA MET A 289 -17.19 7.87 5.09
C MET A 289 -17.33 9.14 4.26
N PHE A 290 -18.53 9.38 3.75
CA PHE A 290 -18.94 10.67 3.20
C PHE A 290 -19.91 11.37 4.14
N TYR A 291 -19.71 12.66 4.37
CA TYR A 291 -20.64 13.50 5.12
C TYR A 291 -21.48 14.36 4.17
N ASP A 292 -22.80 14.28 4.30
CA ASP A 292 -23.75 15.11 3.56
C ASP A 292 -24.03 16.42 4.32
N ASP A 293 -23.53 17.52 3.77
CA ASP A 293 -23.71 18.87 4.35
C ASP A 293 -25.02 19.55 3.90
N GLY A 294 -25.85 18.86 3.12
CA GLY A 294 -27.09 19.38 2.55
C GLY A 294 -26.92 20.10 1.21
N SER A 295 -25.69 20.23 0.70
CA SER A 295 -25.37 20.75 -0.64
C SER A 295 -24.57 19.75 -1.50
N GLY A 296 -23.94 18.76 -0.86
CA GLY A 296 -23.10 17.75 -1.49
C GLY A 296 -22.45 16.84 -0.45
N TYR A 297 -21.39 16.16 -0.84
CA TYR A 297 -20.69 15.17 -0.02
C TYR A 297 -19.23 15.58 0.22
N LEU A 298 -18.84 15.70 1.49
CA LEU A 298 -17.45 15.77 1.93
C LEU A 298 -16.90 14.35 2.04
N ASP A 299 -15.79 14.04 1.37
CA ASP A 299 -15.06 12.78 1.57
C ASP A 299 -14.19 12.87 2.84
N LEU A 300 -14.60 12.18 3.90
CA LEU A 300 -13.84 12.10 5.15
C LEU A 300 -12.74 11.03 5.08
N GLY A 301 -12.67 10.28 3.99
CA GLY A 301 -11.57 9.40 3.65
C GLY A 301 -11.75 7.95 4.09
N LEU A 302 -10.65 7.20 4.05
CA LEU A 302 -10.60 5.74 4.17
C LEU A 302 -9.93 5.33 5.48
N ASP A 303 -10.57 4.43 6.22
CA ASP A 303 -10.02 3.86 7.46
C ASP A 303 -10.22 2.35 7.52
N ASN A 304 -9.32 1.63 8.18
CA ASN A 304 -9.36 0.17 8.29
C ASN A 304 -10.26 -0.29 9.46
N THR A 305 -11.45 0.32 9.58
CA THR A 305 -12.41 0.08 10.65
C THR A 305 -13.56 -0.80 10.16
N TYR A 306 -13.66 -2.00 10.73
CA TYR A 306 -14.75 -2.94 10.51
C TYR A 306 -14.78 -4.02 11.60
N THR A 307 -15.91 -4.71 11.72
CA THR A 307 -16.06 -5.86 12.63
C THR A 307 -16.71 -7.04 11.92
N PHE A 308 -16.46 -8.24 12.45
CA PHE A 308 -17.14 -9.46 12.04
C PHE A 308 -18.00 -9.98 13.18
N ASP A 309 -19.20 -10.48 12.85
CA ASP A 309 -20.01 -11.21 13.83
C ASP A 309 -19.53 -12.66 14.00
N GLU A 310 -20.16 -13.39 14.93
CA GLU A 310 -19.80 -14.78 15.24
C GLU A 310 -19.95 -15.75 14.06
N ASN A 311 -20.70 -15.36 13.01
CA ASN A 311 -20.89 -16.15 11.79
C ASN A 311 -19.94 -15.74 10.67
N GLY A 312 -19.02 -14.80 10.92
CA GLY A 312 -18.09 -14.27 9.93
C GLY A 312 -18.71 -13.29 8.94
N ALA A 313 -19.88 -12.72 9.25
CA ALA A 313 -20.45 -11.65 8.44
C ALA A 313 -19.80 -10.31 8.80
N LEU A 314 -19.42 -9.54 7.79
CA LEU A 314 -18.96 -8.16 7.95
C LEU A 314 -20.12 -7.32 8.47
N VAL A 315 -19.92 -6.63 9.58
CA VAL A 315 -20.93 -5.75 10.19
C VAL A 315 -20.57 -4.31 9.87
N ALA A 316 -21.51 -3.60 9.23
CA ALA A 316 -21.32 -2.20 8.92
C ALA A 316 -21.31 -1.35 10.20
N GLU A 317 -20.44 -0.34 10.21
CA GLU A 317 -20.45 0.66 11.26
C GLU A 317 -21.77 1.42 11.27
N THR A 318 -22.19 1.77 12.48
CA THR A 318 -23.49 2.44 12.72
C THR A 318 -23.36 3.78 13.40
N ASP A 319 -22.20 4.06 13.98
CA ASP A 319 -21.94 5.36 14.58
C ASP A 319 -21.53 6.38 13.51
N ARG A 320 -21.73 7.65 13.86
CA ARG A 320 -21.34 8.81 13.04
C ARG A 320 -19.98 9.33 13.51
N THR A 321 -19.15 8.47 14.10
CA THR A 321 -17.87 8.90 14.64
C THR A 321 -16.78 8.73 13.61
N TRP A 322 -15.88 9.69 13.55
CA TRP A 322 -14.76 9.68 12.63
C TRP A 322 -13.53 10.29 13.30
N ILE A 323 -12.36 10.01 12.73
CA ILE A 323 -11.08 10.52 13.21
C ILE A 323 -11.12 12.06 13.24
N SER A 324 -10.63 12.60 14.34
CA SER A 324 -10.57 14.02 14.64
C SER A 324 -9.24 14.38 15.27
N ILE A 325 -8.84 15.64 15.10
CA ILE A 325 -7.69 16.25 15.74
C ILE A 325 -8.20 17.43 16.57
N ASP A 326 -7.95 17.41 17.88
CA ASP A 326 -8.49 18.35 18.88
C ASP A 326 -10.00 18.55 18.74
N GLY A 327 -10.72 17.45 18.53
CA GLY A 327 -12.17 17.42 18.39
C GLY A 327 -12.72 17.95 17.07
N HIS A 328 -11.87 18.28 16.10
CA HIS A 328 -12.28 18.64 14.74
C HIS A 328 -12.18 17.41 13.83
N PRO A 329 -13.29 16.90 13.26
CA PRO A 329 -13.24 15.83 12.27
C PRO A 329 -12.32 16.18 11.10
N VAL A 330 -11.55 15.20 10.62
CA VAL A 330 -10.58 15.39 9.54
C VAL A 330 -10.76 14.36 8.44
N ALA A 331 -10.37 14.70 7.21
CA ALA A 331 -10.24 13.71 6.15
C ALA A 331 -9.03 12.83 6.44
N TYR A 332 -9.25 11.55 6.74
CA TYR A 332 -8.22 10.59 7.09
C TYR A 332 -8.15 9.50 6.03
N TYR A 333 -6.94 9.19 5.57
CA TYR A 333 -6.70 8.10 4.62
C TYR A 333 -5.66 7.17 5.20
N HIS A 334 -6.08 5.94 5.49
CA HIS A 334 -5.22 4.82 5.81
C HIS A 334 -4.16 4.61 4.71
N LEU A 335 -2.92 4.37 5.13
CA LEU A 335 -1.79 4.12 4.23
C LEU A 335 -1.22 2.72 4.41
N ASP A 336 -1.01 2.28 5.65
CA ASP A 336 -0.40 0.98 5.95
C ASP A 336 -0.87 0.45 7.31
N THR A 337 -1.01 -0.86 7.38
CA THR A 337 -1.11 -1.60 8.65
C THR A 337 -0.01 -2.62 8.71
N VAL A 338 0.81 -2.51 9.74
CA VAL A 338 1.86 -3.46 10.06
C VAL A 338 1.42 -4.26 11.27
N GLU A 339 1.19 -5.55 11.10
CA GLU A 339 0.96 -6.47 12.21
C GLU A 339 2.18 -7.37 12.43
N GLU A 340 2.53 -7.57 13.69
CA GLU A 340 3.59 -8.44 14.14
C GLU A 340 3.04 -9.51 15.08
N GLY A 341 3.68 -10.68 15.10
CA GLY A 341 3.42 -11.68 16.13
C GLY A 341 3.55 -11.09 17.55
N ASN A 342 2.70 -11.55 18.46
CA ASN A 342 2.50 -11.02 19.83
C ASN A 342 1.73 -9.69 19.89
N ASP A 343 0.66 -9.56 19.10
CA ASP A 343 -0.33 -8.46 19.17
C ASP A 343 0.27 -7.06 19.00
N LYS A 344 1.42 -6.96 18.31
CA LYS A 344 2.06 -5.68 18.03
C LYS A 344 1.60 -5.14 16.69
N TYR A 345 1.31 -3.86 16.64
CA TYR A 345 0.88 -3.22 15.40
C TYR A 345 1.43 -1.81 15.24
N THR A 346 1.46 -1.36 13.99
CA THR A 346 1.59 0.05 13.64
C THR A 346 0.67 0.36 12.47
N ILE A 347 -0.23 1.32 12.65
CA ILE A 347 -1.09 1.84 11.59
C ILE A 347 -0.58 3.24 11.24
N THR A 348 -0.41 3.50 9.95
CA THR A 348 -0.04 4.81 9.43
C THR A 348 -1.15 5.32 8.54
N GLY A 349 -1.55 6.56 8.74
CA GLY A 349 -2.50 7.25 7.87
C GLY A 349 -2.08 8.69 7.60
N ARG A 350 -2.76 9.33 6.66
CA ARG A 350 -2.53 10.73 6.32
C ARG A 350 -3.78 11.57 6.46
N VAL A 351 -3.59 12.83 6.82
CA VAL A 351 -4.62 13.86 6.84
C VAL A 351 -4.18 15.01 5.91
N PRO A 352 -4.89 15.25 4.79
CA PRO A 352 -4.64 16.41 3.93
C PRO A 352 -4.88 17.71 4.70
N ALA A 353 -3.95 18.65 4.61
CA ALA A 353 -4.07 19.95 5.27
C ALA A 353 -3.30 21.05 4.51
N LEU A 354 -3.53 22.29 4.92
CA LEU A 354 -2.65 23.42 4.65
C LEU A 354 -1.90 23.76 5.95
N LEU A 355 -0.58 23.67 5.92
CA LEU A 355 0.30 24.10 7.01
C LEU A 355 0.79 25.51 6.68
N ASN A 356 0.35 26.51 7.44
CA ASN A 356 0.64 27.93 7.19
C ASN A 356 0.32 28.39 5.74
N GLY A 357 -0.62 27.71 5.07
CA GLY A 357 -1.03 27.96 3.69
C GLY A 357 -0.43 27.00 2.64
N ASP A 358 0.59 26.23 3.00
CA ASP A 358 1.24 25.28 2.09
C ASP A 358 0.59 23.89 2.19
N ARG A 359 0.33 23.25 1.04
CA ARG A 359 -0.36 21.95 1.02
C ARG A 359 0.55 20.84 1.54
N VAL A 360 0.08 20.13 2.55
CA VAL A 360 0.78 19.02 3.19
C VAL A 360 -0.14 17.84 3.44
N ASN A 361 0.45 16.68 3.70
CA ASN A 361 -0.19 15.54 4.35
C ASN A 361 0.39 15.43 5.76
N LEU A 362 -0.40 15.66 6.79
CA LEU A 362 -0.02 15.29 8.15
C LEU A 362 -0.01 13.76 8.24
N ILE A 363 1.01 13.18 8.87
CA ILE A 363 1.13 11.74 9.03
C ILE A 363 0.78 11.37 10.47
N LEU A 364 -0.21 10.50 10.61
CA LEU A 364 -0.70 9.98 11.88
C LEU A 364 -0.16 8.57 12.04
N VAL A 365 0.31 8.25 13.25
CA VAL A 365 0.82 6.91 13.60
C VAL A 365 0.11 6.42 14.85
N PHE A 366 -0.44 5.20 14.77
CA PHE A 366 -1.06 4.48 15.87
C PHE A 366 -0.24 3.22 16.16
N ASP A 367 0.08 2.96 17.41
CA ASP A 367 0.85 1.78 17.83
C ASP A 367 0.45 1.35 19.25
N ASN A 368 1.01 0.24 19.73
CA ASN A 368 0.71 -0.25 21.08
C ASN A 368 1.05 0.75 22.21
N ASP A 369 2.05 1.62 22.02
CA ASP A 369 2.46 2.63 23.00
C ASP A 369 1.53 3.88 22.91
N ASN A 370 0.91 4.12 21.75
CA ASN A 370 0.05 5.25 21.43
C ASN A 370 -1.23 4.77 20.71
N PRO A 371 -2.16 4.08 21.42
CA PRO A 371 -3.33 3.47 20.79
C PRO A 371 -4.33 4.49 20.23
N TYR A 372 -4.29 5.73 20.73
CA TYR A 372 -5.09 6.85 20.20
C TYR A 372 -4.37 7.62 19.09
N GLY A 373 -3.13 7.23 18.78
CA GLY A 373 -2.32 7.85 17.75
C GLY A 373 -1.62 9.15 18.17
N PHE A 374 -0.69 9.59 17.32
CA PHE A 374 -0.05 10.90 17.41
C PHE A 374 0.31 11.42 16.00
N ILE A 375 0.49 12.73 15.88
CA ILE A 375 0.99 13.37 14.65
C ILE A 375 2.51 13.16 14.60
N ALA A 376 2.97 12.30 13.69
CA ALA A 376 4.39 12.00 13.49
C ALA A 376 5.14 13.09 12.73
N GLY A 377 4.43 13.93 11.99
CA GLY A 377 4.99 14.99 11.17
C GLY A 377 4.13 15.30 9.96
N TYR A 378 4.73 15.91 8.94
CA TYR A 378 4.04 16.25 7.69
C TYR A 378 4.92 15.96 6.47
N GLN A 379 4.27 15.72 5.33
CA GLN A 379 4.91 15.60 4.03
C GLN A 379 4.36 16.66 3.10
N SER A 380 5.23 17.40 2.41
CA SER A 380 4.79 18.30 1.34
C SER A 380 3.98 17.53 0.29
N ALA A 381 2.79 18.05 -0.02
CA ALA A 381 1.85 17.44 -0.94
C ALA A 381 1.87 18.21 -2.27
N TYR A 382 2.72 17.76 -3.19
CA TYR A 382 2.81 18.33 -4.52
C TYR A 382 1.54 18.04 -5.33
N VAL A 383 0.98 19.07 -5.97
CA VAL A 383 -0.21 18.95 -6.82
C VAL A 383 0.26 18.70 -8.27
N ASN A 384 -0.49 17.93 -9.06
CA ASN A 384 -0.29 17.80 -10.51
C ASN A 384 1.10 17.34 -10.99
N GLY A 385 1.67 16.30 -10.38
CA GLY A 385 2.85 15.63 -10.95
C GLY A 385 4.11 16.50 -10.98
N GLU A 386 4.20 17.53 -10.13
CA GLU A 386 5.40 18.38 -10.02
C GLU A 386 6.65 17.57 -9.68
N THR A 387 6.51 16.44 -8.98
CA THR A 387 7.57 15.46 -8.79
C THR A 387 7.02 14.03 -8.78
N GLU A 388 7.79 13.05 -9.26
CA GLU A 388 7.51 11.61 -9.09
C GLU A 388 7.88 11.09 -7.67
N THR A 389 8.27 11.99 -6.76
CA THR A 389 8.85 11.64 -5.46
C THR A 389 8.06 12.25 -4.32
N VAL A 390 7.55 11.43 -3.40
CA VAL A 390 6.96 11.97 -2.16
C VAL A 390 8.07 12.55 -1.28
N ALA A 391 7.84 13.75 -0.74
CA ALA A 391 8.78 14.39 0.17
C ALA A 391 9.05 13.50 1.40
N LYS A 392 10.29 13.52 1.88
CA LYS A 392 10.63 12.88 3.15
C LYS A 392 9.73 13.46 4.25
N LEU A 393 9.28 12.63 5.20
CA LEU A 393 8.59 13.12 6.38
C LEU A 393 9.43 14.23 7.06
N GLU A 394 8.78 15.33 7.38
CA GLU A 394 9.30 16.46 8.14
C GLU A 394 8.67 16.40 9.53
N THR A 395 9.47 16.60 10.58
CA THR A 395 9.04 16.43 12.00
C THR A 395 9.14 17.73 12.79
N ASP A 396 9.19 18.87 12.11
CA ASP A 396 9.50 20.18 12.67
C ASP A 396 8.29 21.12 12.75
N LEU A 397 7.11 20.56 13.01
CA LEU A 397 5.93 21.35 13.39
C LEU A 397 6.26 22.21 14.61
N GLN A 398 5.93 23.50 14.54
CA GLN A 398 6.25 24.48 15.56
C GLN A 398 4.99 24.94 16.29
N GLU A 399 5.09 25.09 17.61
CA GLU A 399 4.03 25.69 18.42
C GLU A 399 3.55 27.01 17.78
N GLY A 400 2.25 27.10 17.50
CA GLY A 400 1.66 28.26 16.82
C GLY A 400 1.49 28.13 15.31
N ASP A 401 1.97 27.05 14.68
CA ASP A 401 1.71 26.78 13.26
C ASP A 401 0.20 26.63 13.01
N LYS A 402 -0.28 27.21 11.91
CA LYS A 402 -1.68 27.10 11.51
C LYS A 402 -1.89 25.85 10.66
N ILE A 403 -2.83 25.02 11.06
CA ILE A 403 -3.20 23.81 10.33
C ILE A 403 -4.66 23.96 9.90
N THR A 404 -4.88 24.04 8.59
CA THR A 404 -6.23 24.05 8.00
C THR A 404 -6.50 22.68 7.38
N PHE A 405 -7.41 21.91 7.95
CA PHE A 405 -7.79 20.60 7.41
C PHE A 405 -8.62 20.76 6.14
N ILE A 406 -8.33 19.93 5.14
CA ILE A 406 -8.99 19.98 3.84
C ILE A 406 -9.50 18.60 3.43
N CYS A 407 -10.58 18.57 2.64
CA CYS A 407 -11.13 17.34 2.07
C CYS A 407 -11.68 17.57 0.66
N ASP A 408 -11.86 16.50 -0.10
CA ASP A 408 -12.47 16.58 -1.42
C ASP A 408 -14.00 16.64 -1.31
N TYR A 409 -14.62 17.43 -2.20
CA TYR A 409 -16.06 17.63 -2.22
C TYR A 409 -16.69 17.21 -3.54
N TYR A 410 -17.82 16.53 -3.44
CA TYR A 410 -18.56 15.99 -4.57
C TYR A 410 -19.97 16.57 -4.58
N SER A 411 -20.42 17.01 -5.75
CA SER A 411 -21.82 17.39 -5.94
C SER A 411 -22.74 16.16 -5.87
N TYR A 412 -24.05 16.38 -5.70
CA TYR A 412 -25.04 15.30 -5.85
C TYR A 412 -25.06 14.70 -7.26
N ASP A 413 -24.57 15.44 -8.26
CA ASP A 413 -24.41 15.03 -9.66
C ASP A 413 -23.05 14.38 -9.95
N GLN A 414 -22.29 13.99 -8.92
CA GLN A 414 -21.15 13.08 -9.02
C GLN A 414 -19.89 13.69 -9.67
N GLU A 415 -19.79 15.01 -9.66
CA GLU A 415 -18.62 15.71 -10.15
C GLU A 415 -17.80 16.20 -8.95
N TYR A 416 -16.52 15.80 -8.91
CA TYR A 416 -15.54 16.46 -8.05
C TYR A 416 -15.62 17.97 -8.32
N GLN A 417 -15.90 18.74 -7.27
CA GLN A 417 -16.03 20.18 -7.38
C GLN A 417 -14.69 20.84 -7.09
N ASP A 418 -14.20 20.63 -5.87
CA ASP A 418 -12.96 21.22 -5.38
C ASP A 418 -12.54 20.52 -4.08
N THR A 419 -11.40 20.95 -3.53
CA THR A 419 -10.95 20.61 -2.18
C THR A 419 -11.34 21.74 -1.21
N TYR A 420 -12.14 21.42 -0.19
CA TYR A 420 -12.73 22.37 0.75
C TYR A 420 -12.06 22.32 2.12
N THR A 421 -12.11 23.44 2.84
CA THR A 421 -11.69 23.52 4.25
C THR A 421 -12.78 22.98 5.16
N ILE A 422 -12.41 22.09 6.09
CA ILE A 422 -13.33 21.48 7.07
C ILE A 422 -13.02 21.83 8.52
N GLY A 423 -11.85 22.41 8.80
CA GLY A 423 -11.49 22.86 10.13
C GLY A 423 -10.16 23.61 10.14
N GLU A 424 -9.93 24.41 11.18
CA GLU A 424 -8.63 25.06 11.42
C GLU A 424 -8.27 24.92 12.89
N VAL A 425 -7.02 24.52 13.14
CA VAL A 425 -6.44 24.42 14.47
C VAL A 425 -5.06 25.08 14.48
N THR A 426 -4.57 25.38 15.67
CA THR A 426 -3.19 25.84 15.88
C THR A 426 -2.41 24.69 16.50
N TYR A 427 -1.27 24.34 15.89
CA TYR A 427 -0.44 23.26 16.38
C TYR A 427 0.06 23.54 17.79
N HIS A 428 -0.02 22.51 18.63
CA HIS A 428 0.65 22.44 19.91
C HIS A 428 1.17 21.02 20.18
N GLU A 429 2.14 20.85 21.09
CA GLU A 429 2.76 19.53 21.32
C GLU A 429 1.77 18.45 21.81
N ASP A 430 0.72 18.85 22.52
CA ASP A 430 -0.26 17.94 23.15
C ASP A 430 -1.56 17.73 22.34
N MET A 431 -1.53 17.91 21.01
CA MET A 431 -2.71 17.68 20.15
C MET A 431 -3.27 16.27 20.34
N GLN A 432 -4.59 16.16 20.42
CA GLN A 432 -5.28 14.89 20.69
C GLN A 432 -5.95 14.35 19.44
N ILE A 433 -5.70 13.07 19.16
CA ILE A 433 -6.42 12.32 18.13
C ILE A 433 -7.51 11.49 18.83
N SER A 434 -8.73 11.55 18.29
CA SER A 434 -9.88 10.82 18.83
C SER A 434 -10.93 10.56 17.75
N ASN A 435 -11.91 9.69 18.02
CA ASN A 435 -13.11 9.59 17.19
C ASN A 435 -14.22 10.47 17.77
N THR A 436 -14.76 11.38 16.95
CA THR A 436 -15.84 12.30 17.34
C THR A 436 -17.00 12.25 16.37
N ASP A 437 -18.21 12.56 16.84
CA ASP A 437 -19.38 12.68 15.97
C ASP A 437 -19.16 13.77 14.91
N VAL A 438 -19.45 13.45 13.65
CA VAL A 438 -19.26 14.35 12.51
C VAL A 438 -20.38 15.39 12.34
N GLY A 439 -21.40 15.44 13.21
CA GLY A 439 -22.35 16.55 13.30
C GLY A 439 -23.82 16.13 13.36
N GLU A 440 -24.70 16.79 12.60
CA GLU A 440 -26.12 16.39 12.47
C GLU A 440 -26.48 15.92 11.05
N GLY A 441 -25.65 16.22 10.05
CA GLY A 441 -25.83 15.78 8.66
C GLY A 441 -25.80 14.26 8.51
N LYS A 442 -26.35 13.75 7.41
CA LYS A 442 -26.34 12.31 7.14
C LYS A 442 -24.94 11.86 6.77
N VAL A 443 -24.63 10.60 7.06
CA VAL A 443 -23.39 9.99 6.58
C VAL A 443 -23.71 8.89 5.58
N LYS A 444 -22.82 8.72 4.61
CA LYS A 444 -22.80 7.56 3.72
C LYS A 444 -21.54 6.77 3.97
N ILE A 445 -21.71 5.49 4.22
CA ILE A 445 -20.61 4.56 4.49
C ILE A 445 -20.56 3.54 3.36
N ALA A 446 -19.39 3.34 2.78
CA ALA A 446 -19.13 2.27 1.81
C ALA A 446 -17.84 1.55 2.20
N TYR A 447 -17.73 0.28 1.84
CA TYR A 447 -16.52 -0.50 2.06
C TYR A 447 -15.82 -0.76 0.72
N LEU A 448 -14.50 -0.60 0.72
CA LEU A 448 -13.60 -0.87 -0.38
C LEU A 448 -12.92 -2.21 -0.15
N PHE A 449 -13.23 -3.18 -1.00
CA PHE A 449 -12.59 -4.48 -1.05
C PHE A 449 -11.46 -4.43 -2.08
N THR A 450 -10.28 -4.94 -1.72
CA THR A 450 -9.18 -5.16 -2.65
C THR A 450 -8.95 -6.66 -2.81
N ASP A 451 -8.91 -7.17 -4.04
CA ASP A 451 -8.72 -8.60 -4.31
C ASP A 451 -7.25 -9.00 -4.57
N ILE A 452 -7.04 -10.28 -4.93
CA ILE A 452 -5.73 -10.85 -5.26
C ILE A 452 -5.06 -10.28 -6.51
N TYR A 453 -5.75 -9.48 -7.31
CA TYR A 453 -5.22 -8.77 -8.47
C TYR A 453 -5.01 -7.28 -8.17
N ASN A 454 -5.07 -6.89 -6.89
CA ASN A 454 -5.07 -5.50 -6.45
C ASN A 454 -6.23 -4.68 -7.07
N GLN A 455 -7.30 -5.37 -7.48
CA GLN A 455 -8.49 -4.72 -8.03
C GLN A 455 -9.39 -4.27 -6.90
N LYS A 456 -9.93 -3.07 -7.06
CA LYS A 456 -10.80 -2.40 -6.08
C LYS A 456 -12.26 -2.58 -6.44
N TYR A 457 -13.06 -2.97 -5.45
CA TYR A 457 -14.51 -3.09 -5.55
C TYR A 457 -15.15 -2.38 -4.38
N TRP A 458 -16.19 -1.61 -4.68
CA TRP A 458 -16.92 -0.90 -3.66
C TRP A 458 -18.28 -1.53 -3.39
N THR A 459 -18.66 -1.61 -2.11
CA THR A 459 -20.03 -1.95 -1.74
C THR A 459 -21.00 -0.84 -2.13
N THR A 460 -22.28 -1.16 -2.23
CA THR A 460 -23.33 -0.13 -2.21
C THR A 460 -23.22 0.69 -0.92
N ALA A 461 -23.28 2.02 -1.03
CA ALA A 461 -23.22 2.90 0.12
C ALA A 461 -24.47 2.79 1.01
N LEU A 462 -24.25 2.69 2.33
CA LEU A 462 -25.27 2.73 3.36
C LEU A 462 -25.48 4.17 3.82
N THR A 463 -26.72 4.67 3.77
CA THR A 463 -27.05 5.98 4.35
C THR A 463 -27.44 5.82 5.82
N ARG A 464 -26.91 6.70 6.68
CA ARG A 464 -27.20 6.75 8.11
C ARG A 464 -27.57 8.16 8.56
#